data_AF-A0A1V5V8F0-F1
#
_entry.id   AF-A0A1V5V8F0-F1
#
_cell.length_a   1.000
_cell.length_b   1.000
_cell.length_c   1.000
_cell.angle_alpha   90.00
_cell.angle_beta   90.00
_cell.angle_gamma   90.00
#
_symmetry.space_group_name_H-M   'P 1'
#
loop_
_entity.id
_entity.type
_entity.pdbx_description
1 polymer ?
#
loop_
_entity_poly.entity_id
_entity_poly.type
_entity_poly.pdbx_seq_one_letter_code
_entity_poly.pdbx_strand_id
1 'polypeptide(L)'
;MFEATLIKEIFAVVFHPEGEFVDPRESAERVFVCGSLMDPAFLSGRIGRAAAMVPATARGHSRGWGEADGKRFHFLREDAEGTTQGMALLGLTGDDIRELEKFEQVPEVRRRADIEICVGDIVLSGITYLANK
;
A
#
# COMPACT_ATOMS: atom_id res chain seq x y z
N MET A 1 8.53 13.56 -14.85
CA MET A 1 9.66 13.33 -13.93
C MET A 1 9.10 13.10 -12.52
N PHE A 2 9.81 12.49 -11.57
CA PHE A 2 9.32 12.41 -10.18
C PHE A 2 10.05 13.44 -9.33
N GLU A 3 9.30 14.18 -8.51
CA GLU A 3 9.86 15.06 -7.48
C GLU A 3 9.81 14.36 -6.13
N ALA A 4 10.87 14.48 -5.33
CA ALA A 4 10.93 13.90 -3.99
C ALA A 4 10.85 15.02 -2.94
N THR A 5 9.97 14.87 -1.95
CA THR A 5 9.88 15.76 -0.78
C THR A 5 10.14 14.95 0.48
N LEU A 6 11.08 15.41 1.30
CA LEU A 6 11.29 14.88 2.64
C LEU A 6 10.34 15.56 3.62
N ILE A 7 9.43 14.79 4.20
CA ILE A 7 8.56 15.25 5.28
C ILE A 7 9.18 14.79 6.59
N LYS A 8 9.86 15.73 7.25
CA LYS A 8 10.72 15.49 8.41
C LYS A 8 9.93 14.99 9.62
N GLU A 9 8.68 15.39 9.75
CA GLU A 9 7.80 15.07 10.88
C GLU A 9 7.49 13.57 10.96
N ILE A 10 7.44 12.89 9.81
CA ILE A 10 7.15 11.46 9.71
C ILE A 10 8.31 10.67 9.09
N PHE A 11 9.47 11.32 8.92
CA PHE A 11 10.66 10.78 8.25
C PHE A 11 10.32 10.02 6.95
N ALA A 12 9.45 10.60 6.14
CA ALA A 12 9.04 10.00 4.87
C ALA A 12 9.64 10.79 3.70
N VAL A 13 10.18 10.07 2.72
CA VAL A 13 10.44 10.63 1.40
C VAL A 13 9.22 10.31 0.55
N VAL A 14 8.48 11.35 0.17
CA VAL A 14 7.31 11.25 -0.70
C VAL A 14 7.76 11.50 -2.13
N PHE A 15 7.42 10.59 -3.02
CA PHE A 15 7.56 10.77 -4.47
C PHE A 15 6.23 11.23 -5.04
N HIS A 16 6.25 12.36 -5.75
CA HIS A 16 5.08 12.88 -6.44
C HIS A 16 5.35 12.95 -7.95
N PRO A 17 4.34 12.68 -8.79
CA PRO A 17 4.38 13.06 -10.19
C PRO A 17 4.58 14.57 -10.32
N GLU A 18 5.22 14.98 -11.41
CA GLU A 18 5.49 16.39 -11.73
C GLU A 18 4.21 17.25 -11.68
N GLY A 19 4.18 18.26 -10.81
CA GLY A 19 3.11 19.25 -10.72
C GLY A 19 1.98 18.96 -9.71
N GLU A 20 1.98 17.84 -9.00
CA GLU A 20 0.95 17.52 -8.00
C GLU A 20 1.58 17.08 -6.67
N PHE A 21 1.62 18.00 -5.69
CA PHE A 21 2.00 17.64 -4.33
C PHE A 21 0.83 16.95 -3.63
N VAL A 22 1.06 15.73 -3.14
CA VAL A 22 0.11 15.01 -2.29
C VAL A 22 0.58 15.10 -0.86
N ASP A 23 -0.21 15.74 0.00
CA ASP A 23 0.13 15.81 1.42
C ASP A 23 -0.25 14.47 2.09
N PRO A 24 0.72 13.65 2.56
CA PRO A 24 0.41 12.38 3.21
C PRO A 24 -0.35 12.53 4.54
N ARG A 25 -0.54 13.77 5.02
CA ARG A 25 -1.32 14.11 6.22
C ARG A 25 -2.78 14.42 5.90
N GLU A 26 -3.18 14.45 4.64
CA GLU A 26 -4.60 14.62 4.23
C GLU A 26 -5.52 13.57 4.85
N SER A 27 -4.97 12.40 5.17
CA SER A 27 -5.70 11.30 5.78
C SER A 27 -4.81 10.51 6.73
N ALA A 28 -5.41 10.02 7.81
CA ALA A 28 -4.76 9.08 8.72
C ALA A 28 -4.76 7.63 8.19
N GLU A 29 -5.52 7.34 7.13
CA GLU A 29 -5.57 6.01 6.52
C GLU A 29 -4.29 5.72 5.73
N ARG A 30 -3.76 4.51 5.92
CA ARG A 30 -2.50 4.05 5.33
C ARG A 30 -2.69 2.64 4.80
N VAL A 31 -2.28 2.41 3.55
CA VAL A 31 -2.41 1.09 2.93
C VAL A 31 -1.03 0.55 2.59
N PHE A 32 -0.68 -0.64 3.09
CA PHE A 32 0.51 -1.35 2.67
C PHE A 32 0.24 -2.18 1.43
N VAL A 33 1.11 -2.03 0.43
CA VAL A 33 1.06 -2.78 -0.83
C VAL A 33 2.41 -3.42 -1.13
N CYS A 34 2.40 -4.64 -1.65
CA CYS A 34 3.62 -5.39 -2.00
C CYS A 34 3.56 -6.01 -3.41
N GLY A 35 2.80 -5.37 -4.30
CA GLY A 35 2.44 -5.85 -5.62
C GLY A 35 2.45 -4.78 -6.71
N SER A 36 1.57 -4.90 -7.72
CA SER A 36 1.50 -3.94 -8.83
C SER A 36 1.22 -2.50 -8.37
N LEU A 37 0.49 -2.33 -7.26
CA LEU A 37 0.24 -1.02 -6.64
C LEU A 37 1.51 -0.34 -6.08
N MET A 38 2.67 -1.01 -6.07
CA MET A 38 3.95 -0.38 -5.78
C MET A 38 4.43 0.53 -6.93
N ASP A 39 3.89 0.37 -8.13
CA ASP A 39 4.18 1.25 -9.27
C ASP A 39 3.29 2.51 -9.21
N PRO A 40 3.87 3.73 -9.15
CA PRO A 40 3.08 4.96 -9.02
C PRO A 40 2.15 5.22 -10.22
N ALA A 41 2.53 4.82 -11.43
CA ALA A 41 1.70 5.02 -12.62
C ALA A 41 0.50 4.07 -12.62
N PHE A 42 0.69 2.81 -12.22
CA PHE A 42 -0.38 1.85 -12.03
C PHE A 42 -1.34 2.28 -10.92
N LEU A 43 -0.82 2.71 -9.76
CA LEU A 43 -1.62 3.21 -8.66
C LEU A 43 -2.47 4.42 -9.07
N SER A 44 -1.85 5.44 -9.67
CA SER A 44 -2.56 6.65 -10.10
C SER A 44 -3.60 6.38 -11.18
N GLY A 45 -3.29 5.49 -12.13
CA GLY A 45 -4.28 5.00 -13.09
C GLY A 45 -5.45 4.25 -12.44
N ARG A 46 -5.27 3.72 -11.22
CA ARG A 46 -6.31 3.00 -10.49
C ARG A 46 -7.21 3.91 -9.64
N ILE A 47 -6.64 4.86 -8.90
CA ILE A 47 -7.40 5.76 -8.01
C ILE A 47 -7.73 7.12 -8.66
N GLY A 48 -7.23 7.38 -9.87
CA GLY A 48 -7.53 8.58 -10.65
C GLY A 48 -6.73 9.84 -10.26
N ARG A 49 -5.75 9.72 -9.37
CA ARG A 49 -4.89 10.82 -8.91
C ARG A 49 -3.53 10.32 -8.41
N ALA A 50 -2.59 11.23 -8.17
CA ALA A 50 -1.35 10.91 -7.48
C ALA A 50 -1.59 10.49 -6.02
N ALA A 51 -0.71 9.65 -5.47
CA ALA A 51 -0.70 9.31 -4.04
C ALA A 51 0.72 9.43 -3.46
N ALA A 52 0.82 9.82 -2.19
CA ALA A 52 2.09 9.79 -1.49
C ALA A 52 2.48 8.33 -1.18
N MET A 53 3.70 7.95 -1.52
CA MET A 53 4.22 6.59 -1.33
C MET A 53 5.55 6.63 -0.61
N VAL A 54 5.75 5.73 0.36
CA VAL A 54 7.03 5.57 1.07
C VAL A 54 7.41 4.09 1.15
N PRO A 55 8.70 3.72 0.96
CA PRO A 55 9.16 2.35 1.19
C PRO A 55 8.83 1.89 2.61
N ALA A 56 8.28 0.69 2.73
CA ALA A 56 7.82 0.15 4.00
C ALA A 56 8.00 -1.35 4.10
N THR A 57 7.88 -1.88 5.31
CA THR A 57 7.94 -3.30 5.61
C THR A 57 6.76 -3.72 6.48
N ALA A 58 6.11 -4.83 6.13
CA ALA A 58 5.11 -5.50 6.96
C ALA A 58 5.76 -6.69 7.68
N ARG A 59 5.82 -6.64 9.01
CA ARG A 59 6.25 -7.76 9.87
C ARG A 59 5.08 -8.70 10.14
N GLY A 60 5.35 -9.97 10.41
CA GLY A 60 4.30 -10.97 10.60
C GLY A 60 3.61 -11.39 9.29
N HIS A 61 4.22 -11.09 8.15
CA HIS A 61 3.64 -11.33 6.83
C HIS A 61 4.69 -11.79 5.81
N SER A 62 4.34 -12.74 4.95
CA SER A 62 5.16 -13.18 3.82
C SER A 62 4.40 -13.11 2.49
N ARG A 63 5.14 -12.97 1.38
CA ARG A 63 4.57 -13.13 0.04
C ARG A 63 4.33 -14.60 -0.24
N GLY A 64 3.10 -14.93 -0.59
CA GLY A 64 2.73 -16.22 -1.16
C GLY A 64 2.40 -16.12 -2.64
N TRP A 65 2.18 -17.27 -3.26
CA TRP A 65 1.68 -17.39 -4.62
C TRP A 65 0.37 -18.17 -4.60
N GLY A 66 -0.60 -17.68 -5.37
CA GLY A 66 -1.90 -18.31 -5.56
C GLY A 66 -2.29 -18.36 -7.01
N GLU A 67 -3.38 -19.06 -7.27
CA GLU A 67 -4.04 -19.09 -8.56
C GLU A 67 -5.46 -18.59 -8.39
N ALA A 68 -5.84 -17.60 -9.20
CA ALA A 68 -7.23 -17.14 -9.35
C ALA A 68 -7.49 -17.00 -10.85
N ASP A 69 -8.65 -17.45 -11.34
CA ASP A 69 -9.02 -17.41 -12.76
C ASP A 69 -7.92 -17.92 -13.72
N GLY A 70 -7.22 -18.99 -13.33
CA GLY A 70 -6.14 -19.60 -14.14
C GLY A 70 -4.86 -18.78 -14.22
N LYS A 71 -4.72 -17.71 -13.42
CA LYS A 71 -3.54 -16.84 -13.38
C LYS A 71 -2.87 -16.91 -12.02
N ARG A 72 -1.54 -17.00 -12.03
CA ARG A 72 -0.74 -16.94 -10.79
C ARG A 72 -0.57 -15.50 -10.34
N PHE A 73 -0.98 -15.21 -9.11
CA PHE A 73 -0.82 -13.91 -8.49
C PHE A 73 -0.04 -14.05 -7.18
N HIS A 74 0.72 -13.00 -6.84
CA HIS A 74 1.26 -12.88 -5.50
C HIS A 74 0.15 -12.40 -4.55
N PHE A 75 0.15 -12.91 -3.34
CA PHE A 75 -0.69 -12.42 -2.26
C PHE A 75 0.14 -12.25 -1.00
N LEU A 76 -0.31 -11.36 -0.13
CA LEU A 76 0.22 -11.27 1.23
C LEU A 76 -0.54 -12.27 2.10
N ARG A 77 0.19 -13.00 2.95
CA ARG A 77 -0.38 -13.92 3.94
C ARG A 77 0.24 -13.65 5.31
N GLU A 78 -0.48 -14.02 6.35
CA GLU A 78 0.02 -14.03 7.72
C GLU A 78 1.12 -15.08 7.86
N ASP A 79 2.22 -14.69 8.50
CA ASP A 79 3.41 -15.51 8.74
C ASP A 79 4.20 -14.85 9.87
N ALA A 80 4.11 -15.35 11.11
CA ALA A 80 4.62 -14.67 12.30
C ALA A 80 6.11 -14.29 12.22
N GLU A 81 6.91 -15.11 11.55
CA GLU A 81 8.35 -14.87 11.33
C GLU A 81 8.62 -14.16 9.98
N GLY A 82 7.58 -13.99 9.18
CA GLY A 82 7.62 -13.37 7.87
C GLY A 82 7.85 -11.87 7.92
N THR A 83 8.65 -11.40 6.97
CA THR A 83 8.86 -9.98 6.73
C THR A 83 8.71 -9.70 5.24
N THR A 84 7.83 -8.76 4.87
CA THR A 84 7.58 -8.40 3.48
C THR A 84 7.90 -6.94 3.21
N GLN A 85 8.75 -6.70 2.21
CA GLN A 85 9.03 -5.35 1.70
C GLN A 85 7.93 -4.90 0.72
N GLY A 86 7.61 -3.61 0.75
CA GLY A 86 6.58 -3.01 -0.07
C GLY A 86 6.60 -1.48 0.01
N MET A 87 5.44 -0.88 -0.24
CA MET A 87 5.22 0.56 -0.11
C MET A 87 4.04 0.80 0.83
N ALA A 88 4.13 1.85 1.65
CA ALA A 88 2.97 2.42 2.33
C ALA A 88 2.42 3.58 1.49
N LEU A 89 1.14 3.48 1.16
CA LEU A 89 0.36 4.53 0.54
C LEU A 89 -0.20 5.43 1.65
N LEU A 90 0.01 6.73 1.53
CA LEU A 90 -0.33 7.74 2.54
C LEU A 90 -1.27 8.79 1.96
N GLY A 91 -2.04 9.47 2.82
CA GLY A 91 -2.94 10.54 2.40
C GLY A 91 -4.11 10.05 1.54
N LEU A 92 -4.52 8.78 1.67
CA LEU A 92 -5.63 8.21 0.89
C LEU A 92 -6.99 8.67 1.43
N THR A 93 -7.82 9.18 0.54
CA THR A 93 -9.21 9.55 0.83
C THR A 93 -10.08 8.28 0.93
N GLY A 94 -11.30 8.43 1.47
CA GLY A 94 -12.26 7.33 1.48
C GLY A 94 -12.64 6.81 0.09
N ASP A 95 -12.59 7.66 -0.94
CA ASP A 95 -12.81 7.25 -2.35
C ASP A 95 -11.64 6.42 -2.88
N ASP A 96 -10.40 6.83 -2.59
CA ASP A 96 -9.21 6.07 -2.98
C ASP A 96 -9.26 4.64 -2.39
N ILE A 97 -9.60 4.53 -1.09
CA ILE A 97 -9.74 3.24 -0.41
C ILE A 97 -10.81 2.38 -1.08
N ARG A 98 -11.96 2.94 -1.45
CA ARG A 98 -13.02 2.21 -2.16
C ARG A 98 -12.54 1.67 -3.52
N GLU A 99 -11.78 2.45 -4.28
CA GLU A 99 -11.27 2.01 -5.58
C GLU A 99 -10.20 0.92 -5.47
N LEU A 100 -9.40 0.97 -4.39
CA LEU A 100 -8.46 -0.10 -4.02
C LEU A 100 -9.21 -1.36 -3.58
N GLU A 101 -10.22 -1.25 -2.71
CA GLU A 101 -11.02 -2.42 -2.28
C GLU A 101 -11.72 -3.11 -3.46
N LYS A 102 -12.22 -2.34 -4.45
CA LYS A 102 -12.73 -2.89 -5.72
C LYS A 102 -11.66 -3.62 -6.53
N PHE A 103 -10.44 -3.07 -6.59
CA PHE A 103 -9.33 -3.69 -7.34
C PHE A 103 -8.93 -5.02 -6.71
N GLU A 104 -8.83 -5.00 -5.40
CA GLU A 104 -8.43 -6.11 -4.55
C GLU A 104 -9.56 -7.15 -4.41
N GLN A 105 -10.74 -6.86 -4.96
CA GLN A 105 -11.95 -7.68 -4.93
C GLN A 105 -12.34 -8.05 -3.49
N VAL A 106 -12.36 -7.05 -2.60
CA VAL A 106 -12.79 -7.20 -1.21
C VAL A 106 -14.33 -7.17 -1.15
N PRO A 107 -15.01 -8.09 -0.42
CA PRO A 107 -14.47 -9.15 0.43
C PRO A 107 -14.35 -10.52 -0.26
N GLU A 108 -14.50 -10.62 -1.58
CA GLU A 108 -14.66 -11.88 -2.31
C GLU A 108 -13.35 -12.67 -2.46
N VAL A 109 -12.27 -12.03 -2.93
CA VAL A 109 -10.96 -12.67 -3.16
C VAL A 109 -9.98 -12.37 -2.02
N ARG A 110 -10.06 -11.14 -1.49
CA ARG A 110 -9.21 -10.66 -0.40
C ARG A 110 -10.06 -10.11 0.74
N ARG A 111 -9.45 -10.06 1.92
CA ARG A 111 -10.01 -9.38 3.10
C ARG A 111 -9.13 -8.21 3.50
N ARG A 112 -9.77 -7.15 4.00
CA ARG A 112 -9.11 -6.07 4.72
C ARG A 112 -8.54 -6.61 6.04
N ALA A 113 -7.32 -6.24 6.37
CA ALA A 113 -6.66 -6.58 7.62
C ALA A 113 -5.89 -5.38 8.15
N ASP A 114 -6.02 -5.11 9.45
CA ASP A 114 -5.20 -4.14 10.14
C ASP A 114 -3.80 -4.71 10.34
N ILE A 115 -2.77 -3.91 10.07
CA ILE A 115 -1.37 -4.32 10.20
C ILE A 115 -0.50 -3.20 10.78
N GLU A 116 0.67 -3.60 11.28
CA GLU A 116 1.77 -2.69 11.58
C GLU A 116 2.68 -2.52 10.35
N ILE A 117 2.88 -1.27 9.95
CA ILE A 117 3.70 -0.86 8.81
C ILE A 117 4.97 -0.19 9.35
N CYS A 118 6.12 -0.76 9.04
CA CYS A 118 7.42 -0.20 9.41
C CYS A 118 7.95 0.71 8.30
N VAL A 119 8.18 1.99 8.60
CA VAL A 119 8.86 2.97 7.73
C VAL A 119 10.17 3.36 8.41
N GLY A 120 11.27 2.75 7.99
CA GLY A 120 12.52 2.78 8.76
C GLY A 120 12.30 2.18 10.16
N ASP A 121 12.63 2.94 11.20
CA ASP A 121 12.44 2.55 12.60
C ASP A 121 11.06 2.94 13.17
N ILE A 122 10.22 3.62 12.39
CA ILE A 122 8.90 4.07 12.81
C ILE A 122 7.86 2.99 12.51
N VAL A 123 7.01 2.68 13.48
CA VAL A 123 5.86 1.79 13.32
C VAL A 123 4.58 2.61 13.20
N LEU A 124 3.82 2.37 12.14
CA LEU A 124 2.56 3.01 11.84
C LEU A 124 1.45 1.96 11.79
N SER A 125 0.27 2.27 12.32
CA SER A 125 -0.93 1.48 12.05
C SER A 125 -1.46 1.78 10.65
N GLY A 126 -1.92 0.75 9.96
CA GLY A 126 -2.60 0.86 8.67
C GLY A 126 -3.30 -0.43 8.30
N ILE A 127 -3.66 -0.56 7.03
CA ILE A 127 -4.35 -1.73 6.50
C ILE A 127 -3.58 -2.37 5.35
N THR A 128 -3.90 -3.62 5.07
CA THR A 128 -3.53 -4.32 3.84
C THR A 128 -4.64 -5.26 3.40
N TYR A 129 -4.44 -5.92 2.27
CA TYR A 129 -5.39 -6.87 1.71
C TYR A 129 -4.75 -8.26 1.65
N LEU A 130 -5.28 -9.18 2.44
CA LEU A 130 -4.81 -10.55 2.56
C LEU A 130 -5.69 -11.48 1.73
N ALA A 131 -5.14 -12.57 1.20
CA ALA A 131 -5.95 -13.59 0.55
C ALA A 131 -7.02 -14.16 1.50
N ASN A 132 -8.23 -14.41 1.00
CA ASN A 132 -9.17 -15.27 1.68
C ASN A 132 -8.60 -16.69 1.73
N LYS A 133 -8.67 -17.34 2.91
CA LYS A 133 -8.11 -18.68 3.15
C LYS A 133 -8.68 -19.72 2.18
#